data_AF-A0A8J4M1W6-F1
#
_entry.id   AF-A0A8J4M1W6-F1
#
_cell.length_a   1.000
_cell.length_b   1.000
_cell.length_c   1.000
_cell.angle_alpha   90.00
_cell.angle_beta   90.00
_cell.angle_gamma   90.00
#
_symmetry.space_group_name_H-M   'P 1'
#
loop_
_entity.id
_entity.type
_entity.pdbx_description
1 polymer ?
#
loop_
_entity_poly.entity_id
_entity_poly.type
_entity_poly.pdbx_seq_one_letter_code
_entity_poly.pdbx_strand_id
1 'polypeptide(L)'
;MKLGRVLLLTLVLVSLVSMSVWADDVYQNYKAKPVKLSINGKETKDNGLQLEDGKTMLPFPAVSDTLQALTKWDARGQTLQVYKPNVHIFPFQVSKRELVRFGTVFKGKYEFFIETQVDNLQTSISSLKINIVDPFGNTVYGYIYEDQLKDVGEEFWLTTEPINLDFKHTGKYTIKVYMKMSPDSEYALVSEKVIRSKNKGE
;
A
#
# COMPACT_ATOMS: atom_id res chain seq x y z
N MET A 1 -37.95 52.53 -37.51
CA MET A 1 -37.45 52.17 -36.16
C MET A 1 -36.76 50.79 -36.14
N LYS A 2 -35.82 50.42 -37.02
CA LYS A 2 -35.39 48.99 -37.02
C LYS A 2 -33.92 48.66 -37.32
N LEU A 3 -33.11 49.51 -37.95
CA LEU A 3 -31.72 49.12 -38.26
C LEU A 3 -30.71 49.48 -37.15
N GLY A 4 -30.70 50.74 -36.69
CA GLY A 4 -29.77 51.18 -35.64
C GLY A 4 -29.99 50.49 -34.29
N ARG A 5 -31.24 50.14 -33.97
CA ARG A 5 -31.57 49.36 -32.76
C ARG A 5 -31.16 47.89 -32.88
N VAL A 6 -31.24 47.30 -34.08
CA VAL A 6 -30.79 45.93 -34.32
C VAL A 6 -29.27 45.84 -34.26
N LEU A 7 -28.55 46.80 -34.84
CA LEU A 7 -27.09 46.91 -34.75
C LEU A 7 -26.60 47.08 -33.31
N LEU A 8 -27.27 47.92 -32.53
CA LEU A 8 -26.95 48.10 -31.11
C LEU A 8 -27.18 46.81 -30.32
N LEU A 9 -28.29 46.11 -30.59
CA LEU A 9 -28.59 44.82 -29.97
C LEU A 9 -27.58 43.73 -30.37
N THR A 10 -27.10 43.71 -31.62
CA THR A 10 -26.08 42.75 -32.05
C THR A 10 -24.73 43.03 -31.40
N LEU A 11 -24.34 44.30 -31.26
CA LEU A 11 -23.10 44.70 -30.59
C LEU A 11 -23.13 44.35 -29.09
N VAL A 12 -24.28 44.54 -28.43
CA VAL A 12 -24.49 44.13 -27.03
C VAL A 12 -24.46 42.61 -26.89
N LEU A 13 -25.04 41.86 -27.83
CA LEU A 13 -25.01 40.40 -27.80
C LEU A 13 -23.58 39.85 -28.00
N VAL A 14 -22.79 40.43 -28.91
CA VAL A 14 -21.39 40.03 -29.16
C VAL A 14 -20.49 40.36 -27.97
N SER A 15 -20.72 41.50 -27.29
CA SER A 15 -19.97 41.87 -26.07
C SER A 15 -20.35 41.02 -24.85
N LEU A 16 -21.58 40.50 -24.79
CA LEU A 16 -21.98 39.53 -23.75
C LEU A 16 -21.41 38.13 -24.01
N VAL A 17 -21.23 37.73 -25.27
CA VAL A 17 -20.62 36.43 -25.65
C VAL A 17 -19.11 36.40 -25.40
N SER A 18 -18.41 37.53 -25.53
CA SER A 18 -16.98 37.61 -25.18
C SER A 18 -16.70 37.58 -23.68
N MET A 19 -17.73 37.77 -22.83
CA MET A 19 -17.61 37.60 -21.37
C MET A 19 -17.82 36.15 -20.91
N SER A 20 -18.33 35.25 -21.75
CA SER A 20 -18.66 33.87 -21.36
C SER A 20 -17.60 32.82 -21.72
N VAL A 21 -16.38 33.22 -22.07
CA VAL A 21 -15.26 32.28 -22.36
C VAL A 21 -14.06 32.59 -21.46
N TRP A 22 -14.27 32.54 -20.13
CA TRP A 22 -13.20 32.27 -19.16
C TRP A 22 -13.78 31.45 -18.00
N ALA A 23 -14.46 30.35 -18.33
CA ALA A 23 -14.54 29.22 -17.41
C ALA A 23 -13.25 28.42 -17.58
N ASP A 24 -12.16 28.95 -17.02
CA ASP A 24 -10.88 28.24 -16.94
C ASP A 24 -11.06 27.17 -15.86
N ASP A 25 -11.62 26.03 -16.26
CA ASP A 25 -11.86 24.90 -15.39
C ASP A 25 -10.52 24.21 -15.09
N VAL A 26 -9.93 24.60 -13.95
CA VAL A 26 -9.41 23.70 -12.90
C VAL A 26 -8.12 22.90 -13.16
N TYR A 27 -7.51 22.95 -14.36
CA TYR A 27 -6.17 22.39 -14.57
C TYR A 27 -5.12 23.50 -14.68
N GLN A 28 -4.34 23.69 -13.60
CA GLN A 28 -3.07 24.39 -13.68
C GLN A 28 -2.22 23.68 -14.75
N ASN A 29 -2.01 24.33 -15.90
CA ASN A 29 -1.15 23.81 -16.96
C ASN A 29 0.30 23.85 -16.48
N TYR A 30 0.72 22.81 -15.77
CA TYR A 30 2.10 22.66 -15.34
C TYR A 30 2.98 22.31 -16.53
N LYS A 31 4.03 23.10 -16.74
CA LYS A 31 5.14 22.67 -17.60
C LYS A 31 5.92 21.59 -16.85
N ALA A 32 5.89 20.37 -17.38
CA ALA A 32 6.52 19.22 -16.75
C ALA A 32 7.29 18.37 -17.77
N LYS A 33 8.39 17.77 -17.33
CA LYS A 33 9.18 16.80 -18.11
C LYS A 33 8.95 15.40 -17.55
N PRO A 34 8.76 14.38 -18.39
CA PRO A 34 8.65 13.01 -17.91
C PRO A 34 9.98 12.55 -17.30
N VAL A 35 9.91 11.84 -16.18
CA VAL A 35 11.06 11.19 -15.54
C VAL A 35 10.83 9.71 -15.36
N LYS A 36 11.87 8.92 -15.66
CA LYS A 36 11.84 7.47 -15.44
C LYS A 36 11.86 7.18 -13.94
N LEU A 37 10.99 6.27 -13.53
CA LEU A 37 10.91 5.82 -12.15
C LEU A 37 11.49 4.41 -12.04
N SER A 38 12.34 4.19 -11.04
CA SER A 38 12.90 2.88 -10.69
C SER A 38 12.71 2.64 -9.20
N ILE A 39 12.06 1.55 -8.85
CA ILE A 39 11.77 1.18 -7.47
C ILE A 39 12.45 -0.16 -7.19
N ASN A 40 13.30 -0.20 -6.15
CA ASN A 40 14.11 -1.37 -5.81
C ASN A 40 14.92 -1.92 -7.00
N GLY A 41 15.43 -1.02 -7.85
CA GLY A 41 16.23 -1.36 -9.04
C GLY A 41 15.42 -1.82 -10.25
N LYS A 42 14.08 -1.82 -10.19
CA LYS A 42 13.20 -2.17 -11.31
C LYS A 42 12.52 -0.92 -11.87
N GLU A 43 12.70 -0.67 -13.17
CA GLU A 43 12.01 0.40 -13.89
C GLU A 43 10.50 0.13 -13.95
N THR A 44 9.69 1.12 -13.60
CA THR A 44 8.23 1.05 -13.68
C THR A 44 7.77 1.42 -15.09
N LYS A 45 6.58 0.96 -15.47
CA LYS A 45 5.96 1.38 -16.74
C LYS A 45 5.50 2.83 -16.69
N ASP A 46 5.06 3.25 -15.51
CA ASP A 46 4.61 4.61 -15.27
C ASP A 46 5.81 5.54 -15.09
N ASN A 47 5.72 6.71 -15.70
CA ASN A 47 6.69 7.79 -15.53
C ASN A 47 6.22 8.77 -14.45
N GLY A 48 7.17 9.36 -13.74
CA GLY A 48 6.93 10.56 -12.96
C GLY A 48 6.92 11.81 -13.83
N LEU A 49 6.58 12.94 -13.22
CA LEU A 49 6.66 14.26 -13.83
C LEU A 49 7.57 15.15 -12.99
N GLN A 50 8.60 15.71 -13.60
CA GLN A 50 9.40 16.77 -12.99
C GLN A 50 8.86 18.13 -13.42
N LEU A 51 8.42 18.91 -12.44
CA LEU A 51 7.93 20.27 -12.61
C LEU A 51 9.11 21.23 -12.79
N GLU A 52 8.87 22.38 -13.44
CA GLU A 52 9.90 23.43 -13.61
C GLU A 52 10.40 24.01 -12.28
N ASP A 53 9.60 23.94 -11.22
CA ASP A 53 9.99 24.36 -9.87
C ASP A 53 10.91 23.35 -9.15
N GLY A 54 11.30 22.27 -9.83
CA GLY A 54 12.18 21.22 -9.32
C GLY A 54 11.48 20.12 -8.53
N LYS A 55 10.16 20.21 -8.30
CA LYS A 55 9.40 19.15 -7.65
C LYS A 55 9.18 17.97 -8.60
N THR A 56 9.18 16.77 -8.04
CA THR A 56 8.84 15.54 -8.78
C THR A 56 7.52 15.00 -8.29
N MET A 57 6.56 14.90 -9.18
CA MET A 57 5.30 14.19 -8.95
C MET A 57 5.46 12.74 -9.36
N LEU A 58 5.09 11.83 -8.47
CA LEU A 58 5.10 10.39 -8.74
C LEU A 58 3.66 9.87 -8.84
N PRO A 59 3.37 9.01 -9.82
CA PRO A 59 2.09 8.33 -9.87
C PRO A 59 1.95 7.46 -8.62
N PHE A 60 0.99 7.78 -7.78
CA PHE A 60 0.79 7.08 -6.51
C PHE A 60 0.62 5.56 -6.67
N PRO A 61 -0.16 5.04 -7.65
CA PRO A 61 -0.26 3.60 -7.87
C PRO A 61 1.06 2.89 -8.16
N ALA A 62 2.04 3.59 -8.75
CA ALA A 62 3.35 3.00 -9.04
C ALA A 62 4.19 2.83 -7.77
N VAL A 63 3.95 3.66 -6.74
CA VAL A 63 4.73 3.64 -5.48
C VAL A 63 3.98 2.99 -4.32
N SER A 64 2.65 2.95 -4.35
CA SER A 64 1.79 2.52 -3.25
C SER A 64 2.13 1.13 -2.72
N ASP A 65 2.37 0.18 -3.63
CA ASP A 65 2.68 -1.20 -3.29
C ASP A 65 3.99 -1.34 -2.50
N THR A 66 4.90 -0.39 -2.68
CA THR A 66 6.21 -0.38 -2.00
C THR A 66 6.22 0.41 -0.71
N LEU A 67 5.25 1.31 -0.52
CA LEU A 67 5.11 2.08 0.71
C LEU A 67 4.64 1.24 1.88
N GLN A 68 4.01 0.09 1.60
CA GLN A 68 3.41 -0.80 2.60
C GLN A 68 2.47 -0.01 3.52
N ALA A 69 1.48 0.64 2.91
CA ALA A 69 0.59 1.58 3.58
C ALA A 69 -0.87 1.29 3.22
N LEU A 70 -1.77 1.69 4.11
CA LEU A 70 -3.21 1.70 3.89
C LEU A 70 -3.59 2.99 3.17
N THR A 71 -4.51 2.91 2.22
CA THR A 71 -4.89 4.05 1.39
C THR A 71 -6.38 4.20 1.30
N LYS A 72 -6.89 5.42 1.44
CA LYS A 72 -8.32 5.72 1.35
C LYS A 72 -8.53 6.93 0.46
N TRP A 73 -9.26 6.75 -0.63
CA TRP A 73 -9.71 7.83 -1.49
C TRP A 73 -11.06 8.36 -1.01
N ASP A 74 -11.13 9.63 -0.63
CA ASP A 74 -12.40 10.33 -0.41
C ASP A 74 -12.77 11.12 -1.66
N ALA A 75 -13.75 10.61 -2.40
CA ALA A 75 -14.25 11.24 -3.62
C ALA A 75 -14.92 12.60 -3.35
N ARG A 76 -15.51 12.81 -2.17
CA ARG A 76 -16.21 14.06 -1.83
C ARG A 76 -15.23 15.19 -1.54
N GLY A 77 -14.21 14.90 -0.72
CA GLY A 77 -13.15 15.86 -0.40
C GLY A 77 -12.00 15.89 -1.42
N GLN A 78 -12.05 15.09 -2.49
CA GLN A 78 -10.95 14.89 -3.45
C GLN A 78 -9.59 14.64 -2.76
N THR A 79 -9.61 13.88 -1.67
CA THR A 79 -8.45 13.70 -0.79
C THR A 79 -8.03 12.24 -0.76
N LEU A 80 -6.76 11.99 -1.06
CA LEU A 80 -6.11 10.70 -0.84
C LEU A 80 -5.47 10.70 0.56
N GLN A 81 -5.93 9.80 1.42
CA GLN A 81 -5.34 9.57 2.73
C GLN A 81 -4.45 8.34 2.68
N VAL A 82 -3.24 8.46 3.23
CA VAL A 82 -2.24 7.38 3.29
C VAL A 82 -1.86 7.18 4.75
N TYR A 83 -2.10 5.99 5.28
CA TYR A 83 -1.76 5.62 6.65
C TYR A 83 -0.66 4.57 6.61
N LYS A 84 0.48 4.86 7.23
CA LYS A 84 1.63 3.96 7.29
C LYS A 84 1.83 3.51 8.75
N PRO A 85 1.19 2.41 9.18
CA PRO A 85 1.49 1.83 10.47
C PRO A 85 2.91 1.27 10.48
N ASN A 86 3.54 1.24 11.65
CA ASN A 86 4.76 0.48 11.85
C ASN A 86 4.36 -0.95 12.18
N VAL A 87 4.83 -1.90 11.39
CA VAL A 87 4.47 -3.32 11.55
C VAL A 87 5.74 -4.16 11.57
N HIS A 88 6.06 -4.67 12.75
CA HIS A 88 7.24 -5.50 12.99
C HIS A 88 6.84 -6.97 13.08
N ILE A 89 7.61 -7.83 12.41
CA ILE A 89 7.34 -9.27 12.30
C ILE A 89 8.49 -10.04 12.97
N PHE A 90 8.18 -10.79 14.01
CA PHE A 90 9.14 -11.58 14.77
C PHE A 90 8.76 -13.07 14.73
N PRO A 91 9.33 -13.85 13.80
CA PRO A 91 9.18 -15.29 13.83
C PRO A 91 10.13 -15.88 14.88
N PHE A 92 9.59 -16.75 15.73
CA PHE A 92 10.31 -17.42 16.80
C PHE A 92 9.88 -18.87 16.92
N GLN A 93 10.79 -19.72 17.39
CA GLN A 93 10.49 -21.11 17.72
C GLN A 93 10.83 -21.37 19.19
N VAL A 94 10.16 -22.33 19.79
CA VAL A 94 10.53 -22.81 21.14
C VAL A 94 11.55 -23.94 20.97
N SER A 95 12.75 -23.76 21.52
CA SER A 95 13.77 -24.79 21.55
C SER A 95 14.32 -24.92 22.96
N LYS A 96 14.34 -26.14 23.52
CA LYS A 96 14.80 -26.39 24.90
C LYS A 96 14.19 -25.46 25.96
N ARG A 97 12.91 -25.08 25.78
CA ARG A 97 12.15 -24.14 26.63
C ARG A 97 12.59 -22.67 26.53
N GLU A 98 13.36 -22.30 25.53
CA GLU A 98 13.74 -20.92 25.23
C GLU A 98 13.12 -20.46 23.90
N LEU A 99 12.80 -19.16 23.82
CA LEU A 99 12.39 -18.52 22.58
C LEU A 99 13.62 -18.20 21.74
N VAL A 100 13.72 -18.85 20.59
CA VAL A 100 14.84 -18.68 19.67
C VAL A 100 14.35 -17.99 18.41
N ARG A 101 15.08 -16.95 18.00
CA ARG A 101 14.82 -16.24 16.74
C ARG A 101 14.81 -17.22 15.57
N PHE A 102 13.82 -17.10 14.72
CA PHE A 102 13.63 -17.92 13.52
C PHE A 102 13.85 -17.04 12.29
N GLY A 103 14.53 -17.53 11.25
CA GLY A 103 14.78 -16.68 10.07
C GLY A 103 15.67 -17.25 8.98
N THR A 104 16.56 -18.19 9.31
CA THR A 104 17.19 -19.06 8.32
C THR A 104 17.04 -20.50 8.80
N VAL A 105 16.54 -21.36 7.92
CA VAL A 105 16.21 -22.75 8.21
C VAL A 105 16.78 -23.65 7.13
N PHE A 106 16.91 -24.93 7.46
CA PHE A 106 17.13 -25.96 6.45
C PHE A 106 15.77 -26.46 5.95
N LYS A 107 15.75 -27.16 4.82
CA LYS A 107 14.54 -27.86 4.41
C LYS A 107 14.08 -28.84 5.49
N GLY A 108 12.78 -28.90 5.72
CA GLY A 108 12.18 -29.78 6.71
C GLY A 108 10.96 -29.16 7.38
N LYS A 109 10.41 -29.91 8.33
CA LYS A 109 9.23 -29.52 9.11
C LYS A 109 9.65 -28.73 10.34
N TYR A 110 8.99 -27.60 10.55
CA TYR A 110 9.20 -26.73 11.69
C TYR A 110 7.87 -26.35 12.30
N GLU A 111 7.87 -26.23 13.62
CA GLU A 111 6.82 -25.59 14.39
C GLU A 111 7.38 -24.26 14.91
N PHE A 112 6.70 -23.17 14.64
CA PHE A 112 7.12 -21.83 15.04
C PHE A 112 5.91 -20.90 15.17
N PHE A 113 6.13 -19.70 15.68
CA PHE A 113 5.11 -18.69 15.90
C PHE A 113 5.57 -17.39 15.24
N ILE A 114 4.62 -16.50 14.98
CA ILE A 114 4.90 -15.15 14.52
C ILE A 114 4.30 -14.18 15.52
N GLU A 115 5.14 -13.34 16.12
CA GLU A 115 4.70 -12.12 16.81
C GLU A 115 4.65 -10.99 15.81
N THR A 116 3.54 -10.25 15.82
CA THR A 116 3.37 -9.03 15.05
C THR A 116 3.12 -7.89 16.02
N GLN A 117 4.04 -6.93 16.08
CA GLN A 117 3.83 -5.68 16.78
C GLN A 117 3.36 -4.63 15.78
N VAL A 118 2.28 -3.93 16.11
CA VAL A 118 1.75 -2.82 15.34
C VAL A 118 1.76 -1.59 16.23
N ASP A 119 2.30 -0.48 15.72
CA ASP A 119 2.23 0.83 16.34
C ASP A 119 2.00 1.93 15.29
N ASN A 120 1.72 3.16 15.76
CA ASN A 120 1.35 4.29 14.92
C ASN A 120 0.15 3.99 14.00
N LEU A 121 -0.81 3.20 14.49
CA LEU A 121 -2.03 2.90 13.74
C LEU A 121 -3.03 4.07 13.86
N GLN A 122 -2.99 4.97 12.89
CA GLN A 122 -3.82 6.19 12.85
C GLN A 122 -5.18 5.98 12.16
N THR A 123 -5.63 4.74 12.01
CA THR A 123 -6.90 4.41 11.37
C THR A 123 -7.48 3.11 11.90
N SER A 124 -8.80 2.97 11.89
CA SER A 124 -9.46 1.72 12.26
C SER A 124 -9.15 0.62 11.25
N ILE A 125 -8.98 -0.61 11.73
CA ILE A 125 -8.89 -1.81 10.90
C ILE A 125 -9.98 -2.79 11.29
N SER A 126 -10.53 -3.49 10.31
CA SER A 126 -11.52 -4.55 10.53
C SER A 126 -10.89 -5.93 10.58
N SER A 127 -9.77 -6.12 9.88
CA SER A 127 -9.09 -7.41 9.83
C SER A 127 -7.59 -7.28 9.55
N LEU A 128 -6.83 -8.25 10.06
CA LEU A 128 -5.40 -8.44 9.79
C LEU A 128 -5.21 -9.86 9.25
N LYS A 129 -4.44 -10.01 8.18
CA LYS A 129 -4.18 -11.30 7.54
C LYS A 129 -2.69 -11.55 7.48
N ILE A 130 -2.27 -12.74 7.90
CA ILE A 130 -0.89 -13.21 7.79
C ILE A 130 -0.85 -14.34 6.77
N ASN A 131 -0.05 -14.18 5.71
CA ASN A 131 0.23 -15.22 4.74
C ASN A 131 1.72 -15.57 4.75
N ILE A 132 2.05 -16.84 4.50
CA ILE A 132 3.41 -17.26 4.15
C ILE A 132 3.40 -17.72 2.71
N VAL A 133 4.25 -17.10 1.90
CA VAL A 133 4.41 -17.39 0.48
C VAL A 133 5.71 -18.16 0.26
N ASP A 134 5.66 -19.24 -0.50
CA ASP A 134 6.82 -20.06 -0.84
C ASP A 134 7.70 -19.40 -1.94
N PRO A 135 8.88 -19.96 -2.27
CA PRO A 135 9.77 -19.41 -3.29
C PRO A 135 9.17 -19.34 -4.71
N PHE A 136 8.06 -20.04 -4.96
CA PHE A 136 7.36 -20.06 -6.25
C PHE A 136 6.14 -19.14 -6.27
N GLY A 137 5.85 -18.44 -5.18
CA GLY A 137 4.73 -17.52 -5.08
C GLY A 137 3.43 -18.15 -4.57
N ASN A 138 3.42 -19.43 -4.16
CA ASN A 138 2.23 -20.07 -3.62
C ASN A 138 2.05 -19.72 -2.14
N THR A 139 0.81 -19.46 -1.73
CA THR A 139 0.49 -19.30 -0.30
C THR A 139 0.46 -20.68 0.35
N VAL A 140 1.40 -20.92 1.27
CA VAL A 140 1.54 -22.20 2.00
C VAL A 140 1.02 -22.15 3.43
N TYR A 141 0.72 -20.95 3.93
CA TYR A 141 -0.01 -20.71 5.16
C TYR A 141 -0.79 -19.40 5.04
N GLY A 142 -1.98 -19.32 5.62
CA GLY A 142 -2.81 -18.13 5.66
C GLY A 142 -3.74 -18.15 6.86
N TYR A 143 -3.80 -17.04 7.57
CA TYR A 143 -4.74 -16.86 8.69
C TYR A 143 -5.26 -15.42 8.73
N ILE A 144 -6.51 -15.26 9.14
CA ILE A 144 -7.20 -13.97 9.24
C ILE A 144 -7.65 -13.75 10.69
N TYR A 145 -7.31 -12.60 11.24
CA TYR A 145 -7.73 -12.10 12.55
C TYR A 145 -8.78 -11.02 12.36
N GLU A 146 -9.98 -11.26 12.87
CA GLU A 146 -11.10 -10.30 12.88
C GLU A 146 -11.52 -10.00 14.32
N ASP A 147 -11.82 -11.04 15.10
CA ASP A 147 -12.34 -10.88 16.45
C ASP A 147 -11.34 -10.24 17.43
N GLN A 148 -10.04 -10.54 17.27
CA GLN A 148 -8.98 -9.97 18.11
C GLN A 148 -8.67 -8.50 17.79
N LEU A 149 -9.33 -7.92 16.78
CA LEU A 149 -9.13 -6.54 16.35
C LEU A 149 -10.30 -5.63 16.69
N LYS A 150 -11.34 -6.17 17.32
CA LYS A 150 -12.41 -5.36 17.94
C LYS A 150 -11.77 -4.62 19.11
N ASP A 151 -11.72 -3.29 19.01
CA ASP A 151 -11.21 -2.38 20.04
C ASP A 151 -9.67 -2.36 20.23
N VAL A 152 -8.90 -2.73 19.21
CA VAL A 152 -7.45 -2.46 19.24
C VAL A 152 -7.19 -0.95 19.17
N GLY A 153 -6.28 -0.47 20.02
CA GLY A 153 -5.83 0.92 20.01
C GLY A 153 -4.84 1.21 18.89
N GLU A 154 -4.11 2.32 19.02
CA GLU A 154 -3.06 2.72 18.07
C GLU A 154 -1.82 1.81 18.11
N GLU A 155 -1.67 1.03 19.19
CA GLU A 155 -0.61 0.04 19.40
C GLU A 155 -1.22 -1.28 19.90
N PHE A 156 -0.77 -2.39 19.32
CA PHE A 156 -1.12 -3.73 19.80
C PHE A 156 -0.09 -4.79 19.38
N TRP A 157 -0.16 -5.92 20.07
CA TRP A 157 0.64 -7.11 19.80
C TRP A 157 -0.29 -8.26 19.43
N LEU A 158 0.15 -9.07 18.46
CA LEU A 158 -0.57 -10.25 18.02
C LEU A 158 0.38 -11.41 17.84
N THR A 159 0.05 -12.54 18.47
CA THR A 159 0.85 -13.77 18.36
C THR A 159 0.00 -14.84 17.69
N THR A 160 0.55 -15.49 16.67
CA THR A 160 -0.14 -16.60 16.00
C THR A 160 -0.24 -17.82 16.90
N GLU A 161 -1.21 -18.68 16.63
CA GLU A 161 -1.14 -20.08 17.06
C GLU A 161 0.11 -20.78 16.47
N PRO A 162 0.56 -21.92 17.03
CA PRO A 162 1.70 -22.67 16.49
C PRO A 162 1.50 -23.00 15.00
N ILE A 163 2.43 -22.53 14.17
CA ILE A 163 2.44 -22.77 12.73
C ILE A 163 3.31 -24.00 12.46
N ASN A 164 2.69 -25.04 11.93
CA ASN A 164 3.36 -26.24 11.46
C ASN A 164 3.59 -26.14 9.94
N LEU A 165 4.82 -25.87 9.52
CA LEU A 165 5.16 -25.67 8.10
C LEU A 165 6.30 -26.60 7.66
N ASP A 166 6.15 -27.17 6.46
CA ASP A 166 7.20 -27.92 5.78
C ASP A 166 7.91 -27.05 4.73
N PHE A 167 9.16 -26.70 4.99
CA PHE A 167 10.02 -25.96 4.06
C PHE A 167 10.55 -26.91 2.97
N LYS A 168 9.67 -27.25 2.03
CA LYS A 168 9.94 -28.21 0.94
C LYS A 168 11.03 -27.76 -0.04
N HIS A 169 11.21 -26.45 -0.19
CA HIS A 169 12.08 -25.88 -1.22
C HIS A 169 13.15 -25.00 -0.61
N THR A 170 14.29 -24.88 -1.28
CA THR A 170 15.29 -23.85 -0.97
C THR A 170 14.85 -22.53 -1.58
N GLY A 171 15.13 -21.42 -0.89
CA GLY A 171 14.82 -20.09 -1.38
C GLY A 171 14.18 -19.19 -0.32
N LYS A 172 13.51 -18.14 -0.79
CA LYS A 172 12.87 -17.14 0.06
C LYS A 172 11.43 -17.56 0.32
N TYR A 173 11.10 -17.82 1.57
CA TYR A 173 9.74 -17.81 2.06
C TYR A 173 9.45 -16.42 2.61
N THR A 174 8.30 -15.84 2.29
CA THR A 174 7.95 -14.48 2.70
C THR A 174 6.71 -14.50 3.57
N ILE A 175 6.86 -14.10 4.83
CA ILE A 175 5.74 -13.72 5.70
C ILE A 175 5.23 -12.38 5.20
N LYS A 176 3.93 -12.28 4.94
CA LYS A 176 3.26 -11.06 4.51
C LYS A 176 2.13 -10.74 5.46
N VAL A 177 2.15 -9.54 6.02
CA VAL A 177 1.10 -9.01 6.88
C VAL A 177 0.28 -8.01 6.08
N TYR A 178 -1.02 -8.25 6.03
CA TYR A 178 -1.98 -7.41 5.37
C TYR A 178 -2.97 -6.86 6.38
N MET A 179 -3.48 -5.65 6.13
CA MET A 179 -4.56 -5.05 6.90
C MET A 179 -5.68 -4.59 5.98
N LYS A 180 -6.88 -4.51 6.53
CA LYS A 180 -8.07 -4.04 5.86
C LYS A 180 -8.77 -3.02 6.76
N MET A 181 -9.02 -1.81 6.23
CA MET A 181 -9.53 -0.69 7.03
C MET A 181 -11.00 -0.82 7.42
N SER A 182 -11.81 -1.46 6.59
CA SER A 182 -13.24 -1.70 6.80
C SER A 182 -13.68 -3.00 6.12
N PRO A 183 -14.83 -3.60 6.47
CA PRO A 183 -15.31 -4.84 5.84
C PRO A 183 -15.43 -4.80 4.31
N ASP A 184 -15.57 -3.61 3.71
CA ASP A 184 -15.67 -3.42 2.25
C ASP A 184 -14.34 -3.03 1.59
N SER A 185 -13.30 -2.73 2.38
CA SER A 185 -11.99 -2.33 1.86
C SER A 185 -11.22 -3.54 1.29
N GLU A 186 -10.24 -3.30 0.42
CA GLU A 186 -9.29 -4.35 0.03
C GLU A 186 -8.20 -4.56 1.08
N TYR A 187 -7.57 -5.73 1.05
CA TYR A 187 -6.39 -5.99 1.86
C TYR A 187 -5.18 -5.28 1.27
N ALA A 188 -4.57 -4.39 2.04
CA ALA A 188 -3.29 -3.76 1.69
C ALA A 188 -2.14 -4.45 2.42
N LEU A 189 -1.02 -4.67 1.72
CA LEU A 189 0.22 -5.17 2.34
C LEU A 189 0.81 -4.07 3.21
N VAL A 190 1.06 -4.35 4.48
CA VAL A 190 1.60 -3.36 5.44
C VAL A 190 2.98 -3.73 5.97
N SER A 191 3.41 -4.99 5.84
CA SER A 191 4.79 -5.41 6.13
C SER A 191 5.07 -6.79 5.56
N GLU A 192 6.35 -7.08 5.35
CA GLU A 192 6.80 -8.41 4.96
C GLU A 192 8.15 -8.77 5.58
N LYS A 193 8.39 -10.07 5.77
CA LYS A 193 9.65 -10.58 6.29
C LYS A 193 10.05 -11.88 5.62
N VAL A 194 11.33 -11.98 5.26
CA VAL A 194 11.88 -13.16 4.59
C VAL A 194 12.43 -14.15 5.60
N ILE A 195 12.04 -15.42 5.44
CA ILE A 195 12.70 -16.59 6.01
C ILE A 195 13.45 -17.29 4.87
N ARG A 196 14.73 -17.59 5.06
CA ARG A 196 15.54 -18.28 4.04
C ARG A 196 15.62 -19.77 4.33
N SER A 197 15.19 -20.59 3.38
CA SER A 197 15.37 -22.04 3.41
C SER A 197 16.58 -22.46 2.58
N LYS A 198 17.42 -23.33 3.12
CA LYS A 198 18.64 -23.85 2.48
C LYS A 198 18.72 -25.38 2.53
N ASN A 199 19.61 -25.97 1.74
CA ASN A 199 19.99 -27.37 1.92
C ASN A 199 20.91 -27.51 3.13
N LYS A 200 20.88 -28.67 3.78
CA LYS A 200 21.82 -29.00 4.85
C LYS A 200 23.19 -29.26 4.22
N GLY A 201 24.19 -28.42 4.53
CA GLY A 201 25.55 -28.55 4.00
C GLY A 201 26.01 -27.45 3.02
N GLU A 202 25.17 -26.45 2.77
CA GLU A 202 25.51 -25.16 2.12
C GLU A 202 25.62 -24.03 3.16
#